data_AF-A0ABD0JWL6-F1
#
_entry.id   AF-A0ABD0JWL6-F1
#
_cell.length_a   1.000
_cell.length_b   1.000
_cell.length_c   1.000
_cell.angle_alpha   90.00
_cell.angle_beta   90.00
_cell.angle_gamma   90.00
#
_symmetry.space_group_name_H-M   'P 1'
#
loop_
_entity.id
_entity.type
_entity.pdbx_description
1 polymer ?
#
loop_
_entity_poly.entity_id
_entity_poly.type
_entity_poly.pdbx_seq_one_letter_code
_entity_poly.pdbx_strand_id
1 'polypeptide(L)'
;MEPDQEDAACLSEGDETVTLSEIVAGREGSLREEELWALCKECCLTLEFVHSTQELFQSLVITPETVAFDREGNVCFLDLDAGK
;
A
#
# COMPACT_ATOMS: atom_id res chain seq x y z
N MET A 1 13.77 -19.38 22.16
CA MET A 1 12.68 -18.39 22.20
C MET A 1 13.21 -17.26 21.37
N GLU A 2 13.07 -17.43 20.05
CA GLU A 2 13.62 -16.50 19.07
C GLU A 2 12.63 -15.34 18.94
N PRO A 3 13.10 -14.09 18.91
CA PRO A 3 12.24 -12.92 18.84
C PRO A 3 11.56 -12.82 17.47
N ASP A 4 10.32 -12.35 17.51
CA ASP A 4 9.41 -12.09 16.40
C ASP A 4 10.09 -11.34 15.24
N GLN A 5 10.18 -12.01 14.09
CA GLN A 5 10.58 -11.43 12.82
C GLN A 5 9.37 -10.76 12.17
N GLU A 6 8.96 -9.64 12.75
CA GLU A 6 7.97 -8.69 12.21
C GLU A 6 8.69 -7.66 11.33
N ASP A 7 9.34 -8.10 10.25
CA ASP A 7 9.97 -7.22 9.27
C ASP A 7 10.08 -7.97 7.93
N ALA A 8 9.00 -7.90 7.16
CA ALA A 8 9.04 -8.04 5.71
C ALA A 8 7.71 -7.52 5.17
N ALA A 9 7.74 -6.25 4.75
CA ALA A 9 6.72 -5.58 3.97
C ALA A 9 5.94 -6.55 3.09
N CYS A 10 4.63 -6.71 3.36
CA CYS A 10 3.52 -7.05 2.47
C CYS A 10 3.83 -7.79 1.13
N LEU A 11 4.77 -8.73 1.11
CA LEU A 11 5.18 -9.52 -0.07
C LEU A 11 4.94 -11.00 0.20
N SER A 12 3.85 -11.32 0.91
CA SER A 12 3.32 -12.68 0.92
C SER A 12 2.58 -12.87 -0.40
N GLU A 13 3.02 -13.83 -1.22
CA GLU A 13 2.38 -14.26 -2.50
C GLU A 13 0.94 -14.79 -2.34
N GLY A 14 0.31 -14.55 -1.19
CA GLY A 14 -1.09 -14.87 -0.88
C GLY A 14 -1.82 -13.79 -0.07
N ASP A 15 -1.30 -12.56 0.02
CA ASP A 15 -2.05 -11.45 0.61
C ASP A 15 -3.04 -10.91 -0.44
N GLU A 16 -4.34 -11.11 -0.20
CA GLU A 16 -5.41 -10.60 -1.06
C GLU A 16 -5.55 -9.07 -0.90
N THR A 17 -4.49 -8.34 -1.23
CA THR A 17 -4.53 -6.89 -1.29
C THR A 17 -5.36 -6.46 -2.48
N VAL A 18 -6.19 -5.43 -2.31
CA VAL A 18 -6.97 -4.85 -3.40
C VAL A 18 -6.42 -3.47 -3.75
N THR A 19 -6.25 -3.19 -5.04
CA THR A 19 -5.72 -1.89 -5.47
C THR A 19 -6.77 -0.79 -5.39
N LEU A 20 -6.33 0.46 -5.25
CA LEU A 20 -7.21 1.62 -5.27
C LEU A 20 -7.94 1.73 -6.62
N SER A 21 -7.28 1.40 -7.72
CA SER A 21 -7.90 1.37 -9.06
C SER A 21 -9.05 0.34 -9.13
N GLU A 22 -8.89 -0.85 -8.55
CA GLU A 22 -9.96 -1.85 -8.46
C GLU A 22 -11.12 -1.40 -7.58
N ILE A 23 -10.84 -0.78 -6.42
CA ILE A 23 -11.88 -0.22 -5.55
C ILE A 23 -12.68 0.85 -6.29
N VAL A 24 -12.00 1.77 -6.97
CA VAL A 24 -12.67 2.85 -7.71
C VAL A 24 -13.45 2.29 -8.91
N ALA A 25 -12.92 1.30 -9.63
CA ALA A 25 -13.59 0.67 -10.76
C ALA A 25 -14.82 -0.15 -10.35
N GLY A 26 -14.80 -0.78 -9.16
CA GLY A 26 -15.92 -1.55 -8.62
C GLY A 26 -17.04 -0.71 -8.00
N ARG A 27 -16.86 0.62 -7.89
CA ARG A 27 -17.83 1.52 -7.27
C ARG A 27 -18.65 2.27 -8.31
N GLU A 28 -19.92 2.50 -8.00
CA GLU A 28 -20.81 3.34 -8.83
C GLU A 28 -20.51 4.85 -8.72
N GLY A 29 -19.47 5.26 -7.97
CA GLY A 29 -19.13 6.66 -7.74
C GLY A 29 -17.74 6.88 -7.16
N SER A 30 -17.31 8.15 -7.12
CA SER A 30 -16.01 8.58 -6.61
C SER A 30 -15.86 8.38 -5.09
N LEU A 31 -14.62 8.45 -4.60
CA LEU A 31 -14.35 8.54 -3.17
C LEU A 31 -15.02 9.79 -2.58
N ARG A 32 -15.57 9.65 -1.38
CA ARG A 32 -16.04 10.79 -0.58
C ARG A 32 -14.86 11.55 0.00
N GLU A 33 -15.10 12.79 0.42
CA GLU A 33 -14.06 13.65 0.98
C GLU A 33 -13.36 13.02 2.19
N GLU A 34 -14.12 12.37 3.07
CA GLU A 34 -13.58 11.72 4.28
C GLU A 34 -12.73 10.49 3.94
N GLU A 35 -13.13 9.75 2.90
CA GLU A 35 -12.39 8.59 2.39
C GLU A 35 -11.08 9.03 1.74
N LEU A 36 -11.10 10.15 1.02
CA LEU A 36 -9.91 10.74 0.43
C LEU A 36 -8.96 11.26 1.51
N TRP A 37 -9.48 11.91 2.56
CA TRP A 37 -8.66 12.34 3.70
C TRP A 37 -7.99 11.17 4.42
N ALA A 38 -8.73 10.10 4.69
CA ALA A 38 -8.20 8.89 5.31
C ALA A 38 -7.09 8.27 4.43
N LEU A 39 -7.36 8.13 3.13
CA LEU A 39 -6.40 7.62 2.16
C LEU A 39 -5.10 8.45 2.14
N CYS A 40 -5.22 9.78 2.01
CA CYS A 40 -4.05 10.66 1.99
C CYS A 40 -3.24 10.54 3.28
N LYS A 41 -3.91 10.48 4.44
CA LYS A 41 -3.24 10.35 5.73
C LYS A 41 -2.49 9.03 5.84
N GLU A 42 -3.14 7.92 5.48
CA GLU A 42 -2.54 6.59 5.58
C GLU A 42 -1.37 6.44 4.60
N CYS A 43 -1.51 6.93 3.36
CA CYS A 43 -0.41 7.00 2.39
C CYS A 43 0.81 7.75 2.97
N CYS A 44 0.61 8.89 3.62
CA CYS A 44 1.71 9.64 4.22
C CYS A 44 2.40 8.85 5.35
N LEU A 45 1.63 8.20 6.23
CA LEU A 45 2.19 7.38 7.31
C LEU A 45 3.01 6.21 6.76
N THR A 46 2.48 5.49 5.77
CA THR A 46 3.20 4.40 5.10
C THR A 46 4.45 4.90 4.39
N LEU A 47 4.39 6.05 3.68
CA LEU A 47 5.57 6.62 3.03
C LEU A 47 6.65 7.06 4.02
N GLU A 48 6.27 7.63 5.16
CA GLU A 48 7.22 7.99 6.22
C GLU A 48 7.91 6.76 6.82
N PHE A 49 7.15 5.69 7.04
CA PHE A 49 7.68 4.41 7.49
C PHE A 49 8.67 3.84 6.48
N VAL A 50 8.25 3.74 5.23
CA VAL A 50 9.04 3.21 4.11
C VAL A 50 10.31 4.03 3.84
N HIS A 51 10.23 5.36 3.92
CA HIS A 51 11.39 6.24 3.78
C HIS A 51 12.41 6.04 4.90
N SER A 52 11.94 5.74 6.12
CA SER A 52 12.80 5.49 7.28
C SER A 52 13.55 4.15 7.15
N THR A 53 12.99 3.20 6.39
CA THR A 53 13.61 1.91 6.05
C THR A 53 14.40 2.03 4.74
N GLN A 54 15.63 2.56 4.82
CA GLN A 54 16.50 2.96 3.70
C GLN A 54 16.79 1.93 2.58
N GLU A 55 16.38 0.66 2.71
CA GLU A 55 16.71 -0.41 1.75
C GLU A 55 15.58 -0.81 0.80
N LEU A 56 14.36 -0.30 0.99
CA LEU A 56 13.19 -0.87 0.30
C LEU A 56 12.79 -0.19 -1.02
N PHE A 57 13.13 1.08 -1.30
CA PHE A 57 12.64 1.72 -2.52
C PHE A 57 13.62 2.69 -3.18
N GLN A 58 14.19 2.25 -4.30
CA GLN A 58 14.73 3.15 -5.32
C GLN A 58 13.58 3.52 -6.26
N SER A 59 13.02 4.73 -6.10
CA SER A 59 11.96 5.31 -6.94
C SER A 59 10.58 4.62 -6.88
N LEU A 60 9.87 4.79 -5.76
CA LEU A 60 8.47 4.38 -5.63
C LEU A 60 7.57 5.17 -6.60
N VAL A 61 6.83 4.46 -7.46
CA VAL A 61 5.81 5.05 -8.33
C VAL A 61 4.45 5.01 -7.62
N ILE A 62 3.83 6.17 -7.42
CA ILE A 62 2.54 6.27 -6.73
C ILE A 62 1.44 6.57 -7.76
N THR A 63 0.62 5.57 -8.06
CA THR A 63 -0.58 5.67 -8.89
C THR A 63 -1.71 4.85 -8.26
N PRO A 64 -2.98 5.02 -8.68
CA PRO A 64 -4.08 4.20 -8.16
C PRO A 64 -3.87 2.69 -8.31
N GLU A 65 -3.06 2.26 -9.28
CA GLU A 65 -2.72 0.85 -9.50
C GLU A 65 -1.63 0.33 -8.55
N THR A 66 -0.82 1.22 -7.96
CA THR A 66 0.25 0.83 -7.01
C THR A 66 -0.14 1.01 -5.56
N VAL A 67 -1.16 1.82 -5.26
CA VAL A 67 -1.74 1.93 -3.93
C VAL A 67 -2.68 0.77 -3.71
N ALA A 68 -2.40 -0.07 -2.71
CA ALA A 68 -3.24 -1.21 -2.36
C ALA A 68 -3.59 -1.22 -0.87
N PHE A 69 -4.65 -1.93 -0.54
CA PHE A 69 -5.15 -2.09 0.82
C PHE A 69 -5.09 -3.56 1.21
N ASP A 70 -4.56 -3.84 2.39
CA ASP A 70 -4.62 -5.18 2.99
C ASP A 70 -6.02 -5.46 3.57
N ARG A 71 -6.20 -6.67 4.10
CA ARG A 71 -7.48 -7.09 4.71
C ARG A 71 -7.82 -6.35 6.00
N GLU A 72 -6.85 -5.71 6.64
CA GLU A 72 -7.05 -4.89 7.84
C GLU A 72 -7.36 -3.42 7.51
N GLY A 73 -7.18 -3.04 6.23
CA GLY A 73 -7.43 -1.70 5.71
C GLY A 73 -6.20 -0.80 5.72
N ASN A 74 -5.01 -1.34 5.99
CA ASN A 74 -3.76 -0.58 5.92
C ASN A 74 -3.36 -0.37 4.45
N VAL A 75 -2.69 0.76 4.18
CA VAL A 75 -2.18 1.07 2.85
C VAL A 75 -0.78 0.50 2.66
N CYS A 76 -0.59 -0.22 1.56
CA CYS A 76 0.71 -0.66 1.08
C CYS A 76 0.95 -0.14 -0.36
N PHE A 77 2.22 -0.08 -0.75
CA PHE A 77 2.61 0.32 -2.10
C PHE A 77 3.25 -0.87 -2.83
N LEU A 78 2.67 -1.24 -3.96
CA LEU A 78 3.16 -2.30 -4.81
C LEU A 78 4.32 -1.80 -5.67
N ASP A 79 5.36 -2.61 -5.80
CA ASP A 79 6.46 -2.35 -6.73
C ASP A 79 6.11 -2.91 -8.13
N LEU A 80 6.00 -2.02 -9.11
CA LEU A 80 5.73 -2.40 -10.50
C LEU A 80 6.98 -2.91 -11.25
N ASP A 81 8.18 -2.69 -10.71
CA ASP A 81 9.45 -3.13 -11.32
C ASP A 81 9.95 -4.49 -10.79
N ALA A 82 9.27 -5.10 -9.80
CA ALA A 82 9.65 -6.40 -9.22
C ALA A 82 9.62 -7.59 -10.22
N GLY A 83 9.18 -7.36 -11.47
CA GLY A 83 9.08 -8.35 -12.53
C GLY A 83 9.99 -8.13 -13.74
N LYS A 84 11.01 -7.26 -13.68
CA LYS A 84 11.86 -6.95 -14.86
C LYS A 84 13.35 -7.21 -14.67
#